data_AF-A0A1V5EEP2-F1
#
_entry.id   AF-A0A1V5EEP2-F1
#
_cell.length_a   1.000
_cell.length_b   1.000
_cell.length_c   1.000
_cell.angle_alpha   90.00
_cell.angle_beta   90.00
_cell.angle_gamma   90.00
#
_symmetry.space_group_name_H-M   'P 1'
#
loop_
_entity.id
_entity.type
_entity.pdbx_description
1 polymer ?
#
loop_
_entity_poly.entity_id
_entity_poly.type
_entity_poly.pdbx_seq_one_letter_code
_entity_poly.pdbx_strand_id
1 'polypeptide(L)'
;MSDPLPDAAALINPRRKDCSFPFKPLAAVGIVFNFLIALRGGLRREGFWRDGRYPYLRGYLDLVCLGTLGDLVPLRDENRIFVKIGLELLTEGKRTGIRALKTVCGMDDDQPVDTFRASFGLIPRINAAGRISSPDDAARLLMSDDWNVAVDLARRLDANNRKRQDMEKVILREITENIGRESSPSGLSGALVFSSPSWHPGVIGIVAARLVERYGLPAVLISLKDGIGKGSARSNAGFNIHEGLKYCASHLLTYGGHQYAAGILIREEDIPAFSLTLKDFARRGTDPDLRTGTVSIDACCDFRKIDPRLVSQIELLAPFGAANPEPLLCVRNVEIVSTSVVGNNHLRMRIASEGLSCNSIWFGKGHLFQTLCEDGASVDIVFTPRLHSWNGASEVQLKVAAVAPSSEVSSEDG
;
A
#
# COMPACT_ATOMS: atom_id res chain seq x y z
N MET A 1 -3.17 -24.42 -2.22
CA MET A 1 -3.14 -24.66 -3.68
C MET A 1 -4.36 -25.50 -3.99
N SER A 2 -5.05 -25.24 -5.11
CA SER A 2 -6.08 -26.16 -5.59
C SER A 2 -5.41 -27.45 -6.03
N ASP A 3 -5.81 -28.57 -5.45
CA ASP A 3 -5.57 -29.89 -6.03
C ASP A 3 -6.75 -30.18 -6.99
N PRO A 4 -6.51 -30.73 -8.20
CA PRO A 4 -5.20 -31.14 -8.76
C PRO A 4 -4.36 -29.98 -9.33
N LEU A 5 -3.04 -30.20 -9.44
CA LEU A 5 -2.12 -29.30 -10.13
C LEU A 5 -2.41 -29.25 -11.65
N PRO A 6 -2.09 -28.13 -12.32
CA PRO A 6 -2.31 -27.99 -13.76
C PRO A 6 -1.41 -28.94 -14.59
N ASP A 7 -1.92 -29.37 -15.74
CA ASP A 7 -1.16 -30.15 -16.72
C ASP A 7 -0.10 -29.26 -17.41
N ALA A 8 1.17 -29.46 -17.04
CA ALA A 8 2.29 -28.66 -17.53
C ALA A 8 3.59 -29.49 -17.54
N ALA A 9 4.47 -29.22 -18.50
CA ALA A 9 5.79 -29.86 -18.59
C ALA A 9 6.66 -29.59 -17.35
N ALA A 10 6.52 -28.40 -16.75
CA ALA A 10 7.15 -28.04 -15.48
C ALA A 10 6.34 -26.96 -14.75
N LEU A 11 6.33 -27.02 -13.42
CA LEU A 11 5.68 -26.03 -12.56
C LEU A 11 6.63 -25.54 -11.47
N ILE A 12 7.00 -24.25 -11.54
CA ILE A 12 7.83 -23.58 -10.55
C ILE A 12 6.93 -22.79 -9.61
N ASN A 13 6.76 -23.29 -8.38
CA ASN A 13 5.99 -22.59 -7.35
C ASN A 13 6.58 -22.90 -5.97
N PRO A 14 7.10 -21.90 -5.24
CA PRO A 14 7.72 -22.12 -3.94
C PRO A 14 6.73 -22.63 -2.89
N ARG A 15 5.42 -22.41 -3.08
CA ARG A 15 4.36 -22.83 -2.16
C ARG A 15 3.95 -24.31 -2.32
N ARG A 16 4.58 -25.07 -3.22
CA ARG A 16 4.28 -26.51 -3.32
C ARG A 16 4.70 -27.21 -2.03
N LYS A 17 3.91 -28.22 -1.62
CA LYS A 17 4.17 -28.99 -0.39
C LYS A 17 5.52 -29.72 -0.44
N ASP A 18 5.97 -30.10 -1.63
CA ASP A 18 7.23 -30.81 -1.90
C ASP A 18 8.42 -29.87 -2.18
N CYS A 19 8.24 -28.54 -2.11
CA CYS A 19 9.31 -27.60 -2.38
C CYS A 19 10.11 -27.28 -1.10
N SER A 20 11.41 -27.57 -1.10
CA SER A 20 12.33 -27.28 0.02
C SER A 20 12.85 -25.84 0.08
N PHE A 21 12.57 -25.01 -0.93
CA PHE A 21 13.06 -23.62 -0.99
C PHE A 21 12.58 -22.82 0.24
N PRO A 22 13.46 -22.22 1.05
CA PRO A 22 13.10 -21.74 2.38
C PRO A 22 12.19 -20.50 2.36
N PHE A 23 12.47 -19.55 1.47
CA PHE A 23 11.75 -18.26 1.45
C PHE A 23 10.51 -18.30 0.55
N LYS A 24 9.36 -18.64 1.12
CA LYS A 24 8.10 -18.83 0.36
C LYS A 24 7.44 -17.57 -0.22
N PRO A 25 7.51 -16.37 0.39
CA PRO A 25 6.67 -15.25 -0.01
C PRO A 25 7.31 -14.41 -1.13
N LEU A 26 7.73 -15.05 -2.22
CA LEU A 26 8.19 -14.35 -3.42
C LEU A 26 7.01 -13.84 -4.25
N ALA A 27 7.15 -12.63 -4.80
CA ALA A 27 6.32 -12.17 -5.91
C ALA A 27 6.63 -12.98 -7.18
N ALA A 28 5.71 -13.00 -8.16
CA ALA A 28 5.92 -13.76 -9.40
C ALA A 28 7.20 -13.33 -10.13
N VAL A 29 7.52 -12.03 -10.12
CA VAL A 29 8.77 -11.50 -10.69
C VAL A 29 10.03 -12.03 -10.00
N GLY A 30 9.98 -12.28 -8.69
CA GLY A 30 11.10 -12.89 -7.94
C GLY A 30 11.29 -14.36 -8.29
N ILE A 31 10.19 -15.10 -8.48
CA ILE A 31 10.23 -16.49 -8.97
C ILE A 31 10.87 -16.55 -10.36
N VAL A 32 10.45 -15.66 -11.27
CA VAL A 32 11.05 -15.54 -12.62
C VAL A 32 12.53 -15.18 -12.54
N PHE A 33 12.91 -14.25 -11.66
CA PHE A 33 14.31 -13.86 -11.49
C PHE A 33 15.19 -15.02 -11.01
N ASN A 34 14.73 -15.79 -10.03
CA ASN A 34 15.42 -17.00 -9.57
C ASN A 34 15.51 -18.07 -10.66
N PHE A 35 14.46 -18.23 -11.48
CA PHE A 35 14.52 -19.08 -12.66
C PHE A 35 15.60 -18.60 -13.66
N LEU A 36 15.69 -17.30 -13.94
CA LEU A 36 16.74 -16.75 -14.82
C LEU A 36 18.15 -16.98 -14.25
N ILE A 37 18.33 -16.88 -12.93
CA ILE A 37 19.60 -17.22 -12.27
C ILE A 37 19.96 -18.69 -12.50
N ALA A 38 19.01 -19.60 -12.26
CA ALA A 38 19.20 -21.04 -12.44
C ALA A 38 19.48 -21.42 -13.90
N LEU A 39 18.69 -20.86 -14.83
CA LEU A 39 18.83 -21.06 -16.28
C LEU A 39 20.20 -20.59 -16.77
N ARG A 40 20.60 -19.36 -16.40
CA ARG A 40 21.93 -18.82 -16.74
C ARG A 40 23.05 -19.69 -16.17
N GLY A 41 22.91 -20.17 -14.94
CA GLY A 41 23.88 -21.07 -14.32
C GLY A 41 23.99 -22.42 -15.05
N GLY A 42 22.86 -23.01 -15.44
CA GLY A 42 22.79 -24.26 -16.22
C GLY A 42 23.46 -24.13 -17.58
N LEU A 43 23.01 -23.17 -18.39
CA LEU A 43 23.55 -22.91 -19.73
C LEU A 43 25.05 -22.58 -19.70
N ARG A 44 25.53 -21.90 -18.66
CA ARG A 44 26.97 -21.61 -18.50
C ARG A 44 27.77 -22.90 -18.27
N ARG A 45 27.27 -23.84 -17.47
CA ARG A 45 27.92 -25.15 -17.24
C ARG A 45 27.94 -26.00 -18.51
N GLU A 46 26.92 -25.88 -19.35
CA GLU A 46 26.84 -26.56 -20.64
C GLU A 46 27.70 -25.91 -21.74
N GLY A 47 28.39 -24.80 -21.45
CA GLY A 47 29.22 -24.11 -22.43
C GLY A 47 28.42 -23.41 -23.54
N PHE A 48 27.16 -23.05 -23.27
CA PHE A 48 26.28 -22.39 -24.24
C PHE A 48 26.88 -21.08 -24.79
N TRP A 49 27.48 -20.26 -23.92
CA TRP A 49 28.18 -19.03 -24.31
C TRP A 49 29.67 -19.27 -24.48
N ARG A 50 30.08 -19.57 -25.72
CA ARG A 50 31.47 -19.89 -26.07
C ARG A 50 32.45 -18.74 -25.87
N ASP A 51 31.98 -17.50 -25.96
CA ASP A 51 32.77 -16.28 -25.79
C ASP A 51 32.80 -15.78 -24.33
N GLY A 52 32.16 -16.52 -23.41
CA GLY A 52 32.05 -16.15 -21.99
C GLY A 52 31.10 -15.00 -21.70
N ARG A 53 30.39 -14.44 -22.70
CA ARG A 53 29.44 -13.33 -22.51
C ARG A 53 28.05 -13.87 -22.24
N TYR A 54 27.51 -13.56 -21.07
CA TYR A 54 26.16 -13.98 -20.67
C TYR A 54 25.36 -12.80 -20.10
N PRO A 55 24.02 -12.90 -20.06
CA PRO A 55 23.18 -11.80 -19.59
C PRO A 55 23.52 -11.30 -18.18
N TYR A 56 23.61 -9.97 -18.05
CA TYR A 56 23.82 -9.27 -16.79
C TYR A 56 22.50 -9.16 -16.00
N LEU A 57 22.17 -10.20 -15.23
CA LEU A 57 20.89 -10.27 -14.52
C LEU A 57 20.65 -9.13 -13.52
N ARG A 58 21.69 -8.55 -12.91
CA ARG A 58 21.51 -7.41 -11.99
C ARG A 58 20.80 -6.24 -12.68
N GLY A 59 20.96 -6.05 -13.98
CA GLY A 59 20.26 -4.99 -14.74
C GLY A 59 18.74 -5.16 -14.86
N TYR A 60 18.17 -6.27 -14.39
CA TYR A 60 16.72 -6.51 -14.36
C TYR A 60 16.11 -6.34 -12.96
N LEU A 61 16.93 -6.07 -11.93
CA LEU A 61 16.44 -5.90 -10.57
C LEU A 61 15.57 -4.65 -10.39
N ASP A 62 15.63 -3.69 -11.32
CA ASP A 62 14.69 -2.57 -11.41
C ASP A 62 13.24 -3.08 -11.64
N LEU A 63 13.05 -3.98 -12.59
CA LEU A 63 11.75 -4.61 -12.89
C LEU A 63 11.30 -5.54 -11.75
N VAL A 64 12.23 -6.32 -11.20
CA VAL A 64 11.94 -7.20 -10.06
C VAL A 64 11.51 -6.38 -8.85
N CYS A 65 12.16 -5.25 -8.58
CA CYS A 65 11.78 -4.34 -7.50
C CYS A 65 10.37 -3.79 -7.70
N LEU A 66 10.03 -3.29 -8.89
CA LEU A 66 8.69 -2.77 -9.18
C LEU A 66 7.60 -3.83 -8.99
N GLY A 67 7.81 -5.06 -9.48
CA GLY A 67 6.82 -6.14 -9.29
C GLY A 67 6.74 -6.60 -7.83
N THR A 68 7.87 -6.66 -7.12
CA THR A 68 7.92 -7.06 -5.69
C THR A 68 7.18 -6.05 -4.82
N LEU A 69 7.43 -4.75 -5.01
CA LEU A 69 6.71 -3.69 -4.32
C LEU A 69 5.23 -3.62 -4.76
N GLY A 70 4.95 -3.88 -6.04
CA GLY A 70 3.59 -3.88 -6.59
C GLY A 70 2.69 -4.98 -6.02
N ASP A 71 3.25 -6.16 -5.73
CA ASP A 71 2.54 -7.27 -5.09
C ASP A 71 2.46 -7.15 -3.56
N LEU A 72 3.08 -6.12 -2.96
CA LEU A 72 3.09 -5.87 -1.51
C LEU A 72 3.53 -7.10 -0.69
N VAL A 73 4.46 -7.90 -1.23
CA VAL A 73 5.01 -9.06 -0.52
C VAL A 73 5.98 -8.64 0.59
N PRO A 74 6.18 -9.46 1.64
CA PRO A 74 7.12 -9.20 2.73
C PRO A 74 8.53 -8.80 2.24
N LEU A 75 9.03 -7.65 2.69
CA LEU A 75 10.38 -7.16 2.42
C LEU A 75 11.41 -7.71 3.40
N ARG A 76 11.55 -9.03 3.40
CA ARG A 76 12.55 -9.80 4.15
C ARG A 76 13.35 -10.67 3.18
N ASP A 77 14.51 -11.15 3.62
CA ASP A 77 15.33 -12.13 2.89
C ASP A 77 15.55 -11.71 1.41
N GLU A 78 15.35 -12.61 0.45
CA GLU A 78 15.52 -12.34 -0.99
C GLU A 78 14.76 -11.10 -1.50
N ASN A 79 13.49 -10.91 -1.11
CA ASN A 79 12.72 -9.73 -1.53
C ASN A 79 13.40 -8.44 -1.06
N ARG A 80 13.98 -8.43 0.15
CA ARG A 80 14.73 -7.27 0.67
C ARG A 80 15.96 -6.99 -0.18
N ILE A 81 16.69 -8.02 -0.60
CA ILE A 81 17.87 -7.88 -1.47
C ILE A 81 17.46 -7.34 -2.84
N PHE A 82 16.42 -7.91 -3.46
CA PHE A 82 15.92 -7.49 -4.76
C PHE A 82 15.45 -6.04 -4.75
N VAL A 83 14.68 -5.64 -3.74
CA VAL A 83 14.18 -4.27 -3.62
C VAL A 83 15.32 -3.32 -3.30
N LYS A 84 16.24 -3.65 -2.39
CA LYS A 84 17.36 -2.75 -2.05
C LYS A 84 18.19 -2.39 -3.29
N ILE A 85 18.62 -3.39 -4.06
CA ILE A 85 19.41 -3.18 -5.28
C ILE A 85 18.54 -2.56 -6.38
N GLY A 86 17.28 -2.97 -6.50
CA GLY A 86 16.40 -2.44 -7.53
C GLY A 86 16.05 -0.97 -7.33
N LEU A 87 15.91 -0.48 -6.10
CA LEU A 87 15.74 0.95 -5.81
C LEU A 87 16.95 1.79 -6.25
N GLU A 88 18.17 1.27 -6.09
CA GLU A 88 19.38 1.91 -6.62
C GLU A 88 19.28 2.03 -8.16
N LEU A 89 18.89 0.96 -8.85
CA LEU A 89 18.74 0.96 -10.30
C LEU A 89 17.59 1.83 -10.81
N LEU A 90 16.48 1.89 -10.08
CA LEU A 90 15.37 2.79 -10.36
C LEU A 90 15.81 4.25 -10.19
N THR A 91 16.64 4.53 -9.19
CA THR A 91 17.25 5.86 -9.00
C THR A 91 18.14 6.22 -10.18
N GLU A 92 19.07 5.33 -10.58
CA GLU A 92 19.92 5.52 -11.76
C GLU A 92 19.11 5.73 -13.06
N GLY A 93 17.93 5.12 -13.17
CA GLY A 93 17.01 5.36 -14.28
C GLY A 93 17.56 4.99 -15.66
N LYS A 94 18.48 4.03 -15.76
CA LYS A 94 19.14 3.67 -17.03
C LYS A 94 18.19 3.07 -18.06
N ARG A 95 17.15 2.34 -17.63
CA ARG A 95 16.14 1.75 -18.53
C ARG A 95 15.25 2.86 -19.08
N THR A 96 15.18 2.99 -20.41
CA THR A 96 14.43 4.05 -21.10
C THR A 96 12.99 4.17 -20.62
N GLY A 97 12.28 3.05 -20.46
CA GLY A 97 10.91 3.03 -19.91
C GLY A 97 10.79 3.54 -18.47
N ILE A 98 11.77 3.23 -17.61
CA ILE A 98 11.78 3.71 -16.21
C ILE A 98 12.07 5.20 -16.17
N ARG A 99 13.03 5.68 -16.97
CA ARG A 99 13.34 7.10 -17.09
C ARG A 99 12.11 7.89 -17.53
N ALA A 100 11.40 7.40 -18.55
CA ALA A 100 10.16 8.04 -19.02
C ALA A 100 9.08 8.06 -17.92
N LEU A 101 8.94 6.99 -17.12
CA LEU A 101 8.05 6.97 -15.96
C LEU A 101 8.45 7.99 -14.88
N LYS A 102 9.74 8.12 -14.55
CA LYS A 102 10.23 9.13 -13.61
C LYS A 102 9.85 10.54 -14.07
N THR A 103 10.07 10.84 -15.35
CA THR A 103 9.73 12.15 -15.94
C THR A 103 8.25 12.49 -15.79
N VAL A 104 7.33 11.57 -16.13
CA VAL A 104 5.88 11.83 -15.99
C VAL A 104 5.41 11.85 -14.53
N CYS A 105 6.19 11.27 -13.61
CA CYS A 105 5.95 11.40 -12.17
C CYS A 105 6.44 12.74 -11.59
N GLY A 106 7.13 13.56 -12.37
CA GLY A 106 7.76 14.80 -11.88
C GLY A 106 8.93 14.53 -10.94
N MET A 107 9.62 13.40 -11.12
CA MET A 107 10.85 13.10 -10.38
C MET A 107 12.03 13.62 -11.19
N ASP A 108 12.90 14.39 -10.53
CA ASP A 108 14.16 14.83 -11.12
C ASP A 108 15.08 13.61 -11.40
N ASP A 109 16.00 13.75 -12.35
CA ASP A 109 16.82 12.64 -12.82
C ASP A 109 17.70 12.06 -11.71
N ASP A 110 18.19 12.89 -10.78
CA ASP A 110 19.03 12.54 -9.64
C ASP A 110 18.23 12.25 -8.35
N GLN A 111 16.90 12.43 -8.37
CA GLN A 111 16.08 12.22 -7.18
C GLN A 111 16.07 10.74 -6.77
N PRO A 112 16.43 10.41 -5.51
CA PRO A 112 16.41 9.03 -5.02
C PRO A 112 15.00 8.43 -5.06
N VAL A 113 14.88 7.23 -5.63
CA VAL A 113 13.64 6.46 -5.62
C VAL A 113 13.65 5.55 -4.39
N ASP A 114 12.83 5.87 -3.41
CA ASP A 114 12.55 5.03 -2.25
C ASP A 114 11.30 4.16 -2.47
N THR A 115 10.95 3.32 -1.49
CA THR A 115 9.76 2.46 -1.60
C THR A 115 8.47 3.26 -1.70
N PHE A 116 8.40 4.46 -1.13
CA PHE A 116 7.24 5.34 -1.22
C PHE A 116 7.07 5.88 -2.65
N ARG A 117 8.10 6.48 -3.24
CA ARG A 117 8.09 6.99 -4.62
C ARG A 117 7.82 5.88 -5.63
N ALA A 118 8.37 4.68 -5.43
CA ALA A 118 8.05 3.54 -6.27
C ALA A 118 6.56 3.14 -6.14
N SER A 119 6.06 2.96 -4.91
CA SER A 119 4.71 2.43 -4.63
C SER A 119 3.57 3.41 -4.92
N PHE A 120 3.82 4.72 -4.77
CA PHE A 120 2.81 5.77 -4.96
C PHE A 120 3.05 6.63 -6.21
N GLY A 121 4.23 6.56 -6.82
CA GLY A 121 4.58 7.24 -8.07
C GLY A 121 4.57 6.30 -9.26
N LEU A 122 5.55 5.41 -9.36
CA LEU A 122 5.81 4.60 -10.56
C LEU A 122 4.79 3.48 -10.75
N ILE A 123 4.59 2.65 -9.71
CA ILE A 123 3.76 1.43 -9.76
C ILE A 123 2.29 1.72 -10.08
N PRO A 124 1.63 2.78 -9.55
CA PRO A 124 0.23 3.07 -9.87
C PRO A 124 -0.01 3.36 -11.35
N ARG A 125 0.97 3.92 -12.06
CA ARG A 125 0.89 4.20 -13.51
C ARG A 125 0.96 2.91 -14.33
N ILE A 126 1.87 2.03 -13.97
CA ILE A 126 1.97 0.68 -14.55
C ILE A 126 0.65 -0.07 -14.32
N ASN A 127 0.15 -0.07 -13.09
CA ASN A 127 -1.07 -0.79 -12.72
C ASN A 127 -2.35 -0.16 -13.29
N ALA A 128 -2.35 1.13 -13.62
CA ALA A 128 -3.49 1.78 -14.26
C ALA A 128 -3.78 1.21 -15.65
N ALA A 129 -2.76 0.73 -16.35
CA ALA A 129 -2.89 0.07 -17.65
C ALA A 129 -3.91 -1.07 -17.58
N GLY A 130 -3.70 -2.06 -16.71
CA GLY A 130 -4.59 -3.21 -16.60
C GLY A 130 -5.94 -2.95 -15.94
N ARG A 131 -6.18 -1.75 -15.40
CA ARG A 131 -7.45 -1.38 -14.76
C ARG A 131 -8.37 -0.57 -15.67
N ILE A 132 -7.77 0.27 -16.53
CA ILE A 132 -8.49 1.25 -17.35
C ILE A 132 -8.37 0.95 -18.84
N SER A 133 -7.27 0.35 -19.28
CA SER A 133 -6.92 0.19 -20.70
C SER A 133 -6.24 -1.17 -20.98
N SER A 134 -5.46 -1.26 -22.06
CA SER A 134 -4.66 -2.46 -22.33
C SER A 134 -3.45 -2.55 -21.39
N PRO A 135 -3.22 -3.71 -20.73
CA PRO A 135 -1.97 -4.02 -20.03
C PRO A 135 -0.73 -3.95 -20.94
N ASP A 136 -0.89 -4.11 -22.25
CA ASP A 136 0.23 -4.18 -23.20
C ASP A 136 1.07 -2.92 -23.23
N ASP A 137 0.46 -1.75 -23.01
CA ASP A 137 1.17 -0.46 -23.00
C ASP A 137 2.22 -0.42 -21.87
N ALA A 138 1.94 -1.03 -20.72
CA ALA A 138 2.88 -1.11 -19.62
C ALA A 138 4.06 -2.04 -19.96
N ALA A 139 3.79 -3.20 -20.57
CA ALA A 139 4.85 -4.11 -21.01
C ALA A 139 5.73 -3.47 -22.10
N ARG A 140 5.11 -2.86 -23.12
CA ARG A 140 5.81 -2.16 -24.20
C ARG A 140 6.68 -1.03 -23.67
N LEU A 141 6.21 -0.29 -22.67
CA LEU A 141 7.00 0.77 -22.04
C LEU A 141 8.28 0.21 -21.40
N LEU A 142 8.16 -0.84 -20.60
CA LEU A 142 9.27 -1.45 -19.87
C LEU A 142 10.28 -2.17 -20.80
N MET A 143 9.85 -2.54 -22.00
CA MET A 143 10.69 -3.17 -23.03
C MET A 143 11.22 -2.18 -24.09
N SER A 144 10.78 -0.92 -24.10
CA SER A 144 11.18 0.05 -25.12
C SER A 144 12.59 0.54 -24.88
N ASP A 145 13.41 0.53 -25.94
CA ASP A 145 14.71 1.22 -25.99
C ASP A 145 14.61 2.61 -26.65
N ASP A 146 13.51 2.89 -27.38
CA ASP A 146 13.24 4.19 -27.99
C ASP A 146 12.63 5.15 -26.97
N TRP A 147 13.27 6.31 -26.81
CA TRP A 147 12.87 7.35 -25.88
C TRP A 147 11.50 7.97 -26.21
N ASN A 148 11.23 8.27 -27.48
CA ASN A 148 9.98 8.90 -27.89
C ASN A 148 8.81 7.94 -27.66
N VAL A 149 8.99 6.66 -28.03
CA VAL A 149 8.00 5.61 -27.77
C VAL A 149 7.75 5.46 -26.27
N ALA A 150 8.81 5.44 -25.46
CA ALA A 150 8.69 5.34 -24.01
C ALA A 150 7.96 6.53 -23.38
N VAL A 151 8.27 7.76 -23.80
CA VAL A 151 7.59 8.97 -23.31
C VAL A 151 6.11 8.96 -23.65
N ASP A 152 5.74 8.59 -24.87
CA ASP A 152 4.34 8.52 -25.29
C ASP A 152 3.55 7.46 -24.50
N LEU A 153 4.14 6.27 -24.31
CA LEU A 153 3.54 5.23 -23.48
C LEU A 153 3.42 5.68 -22.01
N ALA A 154 4.47 6.28 -21.43
CA ALA A 154 4.44 6.78 -20.06
C ALA A 154 3.36 7.85 -19.85
N ARG A 155 3.15 8.75 -20.82
CA ARG A 155 2.06 9.74 -20.79
C ARG A 155 0.68 9.10 -20.83
N ARG A 156 0.49 8.06 -21.65
CA ARG A 156 -0.78 7.30 -21.67
C ARG A 156 -1.04 6.63 -20.31
N LEU A 157 -0.02 6.01 -19.72
CA LEU A 157 -0.13 5.41 -18.39
C LEU A 157 -0.44 6.44 -17.29
N ASP A 158 0.17 7.63 -17.36
CA ASP A 158 -0.14 8.74 -16.46
C ASP A 158 -1.60 9.19 -16.60
N ALA A 159 -2.07 9.40 -17.84
CA ALA A 159 -3.46 9.76 -18.12
C ALA A 159 -4.46 8.70 -17.61
N ASN A 160 -4.16 7.42 -17.80
CA ASN A 160 -4.96 6.32 -17.26
C ASN A 160 -4.98 6.32 -15.72
N ASN A 161 -3.85 6.59 -15.07
CA ASN A 161 -3.80 6.70 -13.61
C ASN A 161 -4.62 7.89 -13.10
N ARG A 162 -4.56 9.06 -13.76
CA ARG A 162 -5.40 10.21 -13.41
C ARG A 162 -6.89 9.89 -13.54
N LYS A 163 -7.29 9.31 -14.68
CA LYS A 163 -8.67 8.88 -14.93
C LYS A 163 -9.16 7.89 -13.85
N ARG A 164 -8.32 6.93 -13.47
CA ARG A 164 -8.58 5.99 -12.37
C ARG A 164 -8.77 6.71 -11.04
N GLN A 165 -7.90 7.66 -10.69
CA GLN A 165 -7.99 8.44 -9.45
C GLN A 165 -9.25 9.29 -9.40
N ASP A 166 -9.66 9.87 -10.52
CA ASP A 166 -10.87 10.69 -10.60
C ASP A 166 -12.14 9.84 -10.43
N MET A 167 -12.22 8.68 -11.09
CA MET A 167 -13.29 7.70 -10.86
C MET A 167 -13.36 7.28 -9.39
N GLU A 168 -12.20 6.99 -8.78
CA GLU A 168 -12.10 6.63 -7.38
C GLU A 168 -12.63 7.72 -6.44
N LYS A 169 -12.29 9.00 -6.69
CA LYS A 169 -12.80 10.13 -5.91
C LYS A 169 -14.31 10.27 -6.03
N VAL A 170 -14.86 10.12 -7.24
CA VAL A 170 -16.30 10.20 -7.49
C VAL A 170 -17.05 9.12 -6.70
N ILE A 171 -16.62 7.87 -6.80
CA ILE A 171 -17.25 6.74 -6.09
C ILE A 171 -17.14 6.93 -4.57
N LEU A 172 -15.98 7.32 -4.06
CA LEU A 172 -15.81 7.56 -2.61
C LEU A 172 -16.74 8.66 -2.09
N ARG A 173 -16.90 9.75 -2.86
CA ARG A 173 -17.79 10.85 -2.49
C ARG A 173 -19.25 10.38 -2.45
N GLU A 174 -19.71 9.71 -3.51
CA GLU A 174 -21.06 9.14 -3.60
C GLU A 174 -21.38 8.26 -2.39
N ILE A 175 -20.48 7.33 -2.06
CA ILE A 175 -20.65 6.42 -0.91
C ILE A 175 -20.63 7.18 0.42
N THR A 176 -19.71 8.12 0.61
CA THR A 176 -19.60 8.89 1.86
C THR A 176 -20.85 9.75 2.10
N GLU A 177 -21.42 10.34 1.04
CA GLU A 177 -22.68 11.09 1.11
C GLU A 177 -23.86 10.18 1.47
N ASN A 178 -23.96 9.00 0.88
CA ASN A 178 -25.01 8.03 1.22
C ASN A 178 -24.93 7.59 2.69
N ILE A 179 -23.72 7.29 3.18
CA ILE A 179 -23.48 6.98 4.59
C ILE A 179 -23.94 8.14 5.49
N GLY A 180 -23.60 9.39 5.13
CA GLY A 180 -23.96 10.57 5.90
C GLY A 180 -25.46 10.85 5.96
N ARG A 181 -26.23 10.47 4.93
CA ARG A 181 -27.69 10.59 4.90
C ARG A 181 -28.40 9.51 5.72
N GLU A 182 -27.86 8.30 5.74
CA GLU A 182 -28.49 7.12 6.36
C GLU A 182 -28.13 6.93 7.84
N SER A 183 -27.06 7.56 8.34
CA SER A 183 -26.51 7.25 9.67
C SER A 183 -26.85 8.29 10.73
N SER A 184 -27.53 7.88 11.80
CA SER A 184 -27.41 8.53 13.12
C SER A 184 -25.96 8.34 13.64
N PRO A 185 -25.44 9.17 14.57
CA PRO A 185 -24.03 9.14 15.01
C PRO A 185 -23.49 7.78 15.53
N SER A 186 -24.37 6.80 15.79
CA SER A 186 -24.07 5.47 16.32
C SER A 186 -24.28 4.30 15.31
N GLY A 187 -24.53 4.55 14.02
CA GLY A 187 -25.22 3.58 13.16
C GLY A 187 -24.43 2.64 12.20
N LEU A 188 -23.11 2.77 12.01
CA LEU A 188 -22.39 1.90 11.06
C LEU A 188 -21.94 0.60 11.73
N SER A 189 -22.59 -0.53 11.38
CA SER A 189 -22.28 -1.86 11.90
C SER A 189 -22.41 -2.96 10.84
N GLY A 190 -21.55 -3.98 10.94
CA GLY A 190 -21.53 -5.12 10.02
C GLY A 190 -20.63 -4.89 8.82
N ALA A 191 -21.21 -4.82 7.62
CA ALA A 191 -20.48 -4.70 6.36
C ALA A 191 -20.99 -3.51 5.51
N LEU A 192 -20.10 -2.92 4.73
CA LEU A 192 -20.41 -1.89 3.76
C LEU A 192 -20.69 -2.55 2.41
N VAL A 193 -21.93 -2.47 1.92
CA VAL A 193 -22.31 -3.05 0.63
C VAL A 193 -22.99 -1.98 -0.20
N PHE A 194 -22.42 -1.67 -1.36
CA PHE A 194 -22.96 -0.67 -2.26
C PHE A 194 -22.85 -1.13 -3.72
N SER A 195 -23.77 -0.67 -4.55
CA SER A 195 -23.83 -1.01 -5.97
C SER A 195 -24.21 0.19 -6.82
N SER A 196 -23.66 0.30 -8.03
CA SER A 196 -24.06 1.32 -8.99
C SER A 196 -23.76 0.91 -10.44
N PRO A 197 -24.62 1.27 -11.41
CA PRO A 197 -24.35 1.06 -12.83
C PRO A 197 -23.29 2.02 -13.39
N SER A 198 -22.96 3.11 -12.67
CA SER A 198 -21.98 4.09 -13.13
C SER A 198 -20.52 3.72 -12.78
N TRP A 199 -20.32 2.68 -11.98
CA TRP A 199 -19.00 2.34 -11.45
C TRP A 199 -18.19 1.47 -12.39
N HIS A 200 -16.90 1.74 -12.49
CA HIS A 200 -15.98 0.95 -13.30
C HIS A 200 -15.43 -0.27 -12.53
N PRO A 201 -15.51 -1.50 -13.06
CA PRO A 201 -15.10 -2.72 -12.35
C PRO A 201 -13.59 -2.76 -12.01
N GLY A 202 -12.76 -2.06 -12.79
CA GLY A 202 -11.32 -1.92 -12.50
C GLY A 202 -10.98 -1.02 -11.30
N VAL A 203 -11.96 -0.26 -10.78
CA VAL A 203 -11.76 0.77 -9.74
C VAL A 203 -12.40 0.38 -8.40
N ILE A 204 -13.55 -0.30 -8.42
CA ILE A 204 -14.32 -0.68 -7.22
C ILE A 204 -13.48 -1.40 -6.15
N GLY A 205 -12.50 -2.23 -6.53
CA GLY A 205 -11.65 -2.92 -5.56
C GLY A 205 -10.70 -2.00 -4.79
N ILE A 206 -10.29 -0.87 -5.37
CA ILE A 206 -9.45 0.14 -4.68
C ILE A 206 -10.31 0.91 -3.69
N VAL A 207 -11.50 1.33 -4.14
CA VAL A 207 -12.44 2.07 -3.30
C VAL A 207 -12.88 1.20 -2.11
N ALA A 208 -13.18 -0.08 -2.33
CA ALA A 208 -13.50 -1.01 -1.25
C ALA A 208 -12.37 -1.09 -0.19
N ALA A 209 -11.10 -1.15 -0.61
CA ALA A 209 -9.97 -1.16 0.31
C ALA A 209 -9.88 0.14 1.14
N ARG A 210 -10.11 1.31 0.52
CA ARG A 210 -10.16 2.60 1.24
C ARG A 210 -11.32 2.70 2.21
N LEU A 211 -12.47 2.09 1.90
CA LEU A 211 -13.60 2.04 2.84
C LEU A 211 -13.27 1.17 4.07
N VAL A 212 -12.61 0.02 3.86
CA VAL A 212 -12.12 -0.82 4.96
C VAL A 212 -11.15 -0.05 5.85
N GLU A 213 -10.20 0.66 5.25
CA GLU A 213 -9.23 1.48 6.00
C GLU A 213 -9.92 2.61 6.78
N ARG A 214 -10.91 3.28 6.18
CA ARG A 214 -11.58 4.43 6.80
C ARG A 214 -12.56 4.04 7.91
N TYR A 215 -13.30 2.94 7.75
CA TYR A 215 -14.40 2.56 8.63
C TYR A 215 -14.11 1.33 9.49
N GLY A 216 -13.02 0.60 9.22
CA GLY A 216 -12.70 -0.64 9.93
C GLY A 216 -13.70 -1.78 9.68
N LEU A 217 -14.55 -1.66 8.66
CA LEU A 217 -15.59 -2.63 8.32
C LEU A 217 -15.29 -3.30 6.97
N PRO A 218 -15.62 -4.60 6.79
CA PRO A 218 -15.54 -5.24 5.48
C PRO A 218 -16.41 -4.50 4.46
N ALA A 219 -15.92 -4.39 3.22
CA ALA A 219 -16.58 -3.63 2.18
C ALA A 219 -16.72 -4.44 0.87
N VAL A 220 -17.89 -4.37 0.25
CA VAL A 220 -18.21 -4.97 -1.05
C VAL A 220 -18.80 -3.90 -1.95
N LEU A 221 -18.13 -3.62 -3.07
CA LEU A 221 -18.61 -2.68 -4.07
C LEU A 221 -18.94 -3.43 -5.36
N ILE A 222 -20.07 -3.10 -5.97
CA ILE A 222 -20.64 -3.83 -7.10
C ILE A 222 -20.86 -2.87 -8.27
N SER A 223 -20.24 -3.17 -9.42
CA SER A 223 -20.47 -2.49 -10.69
C SER A 223 -21.57 -3.24 -11.45
N LEU A 224 -22.66 -2.55 -11.81
CA LEU A 224 -23.83 -3.16 -12.47
C LEU A 224 -23.75 -2.99 -13.99
N LYS A 225 -24.03 -4.07 -14.72
CA LYS A 225 -24.17 -4.05 -16.17
C LYS A 225 -25.12 -5.16 -16.62
N ASP A 226 -26.14 -4.80 -17.39
CA ASP A 226 -27.09 -5.74 -18.01
C ASP A 226 -27.76 -6.70 -16.99
N GLY A 227 -28.16 -6.17 -15.82
CA GLY A 227 -28.78 -6.95 -14.73
C GLY A 227 -27.81 -7.82 -13.93
N ILE A 228 -26.51 -7.78 -14.24
CA ILE A 228 -25.46 -8.54 -13.55
C ILE A 228 -24.47 -7.59 -12.88
N GLY A 229 -24.20 -7.83 -11.61
CA GLY A 229 -23.21 -7.15 -10.81
C GLY A 229 -21.86 -7.87 -10.79
N LYS A 230 -20.80 -7.17 -11.15
CA LYS A 230 -19.41 -7.60 -10.88
C LYS A 230 -18.91 -6.88 -9.64
N GLY A 231 -18.66 -7.63 -8.57
CA GLY A 231 -18.29 -7.07 -7.27
C GLY A 231 -16.85 -7.33 -6.87
N SER A 232 -16.32 -6.44 -6.04
CA SER A 232 -15.04 -6.60 -5.36
C SER A 232 -15.20 -6.42 -3.86
N ALA A 233 -14.81 -7.44 -3.11
CA ALA A 233 -14.88 -7.48 -1.66
C ALA A 233 -13.49 -7.29 -1.05
N ARG A 234 -13.39 -6.53 0.05
CA ARG A 234 -12.18 -6.27 0.83
C ARG A 234 -12.49 -6.35 2.32
N SER A 235 -11.50 -6.75 3.11
CA SER A 235 -11.60 -6.85 4.56
C SER A 235 -10.27 -6.61 5.26
N ASN A 236 -10.32 -6.40 6.58
CA ASN A 236 -9.17 -6.28 7.48
C ASN A 236 -8.94 -7.60 8.25
N ALA A 237 -8.00 -7.61 9.20
CA ALA A 237 -7.67 -8.78 10.02
C ALA A 237 -8.83 -9.27 10.90
N GLY A 238 -9.79 -8.39 11.22
CA GLY A 238 -10.93 -8.70 12.08
C GLY A 238 -12.09 -9.40 11.38
N PHE A 239 -12.03 -9.62 10.06
CA PHE A 239 -13.10 -10.31 9.36
C PHE A 239 -12.61 -11.10 8.14
N ASN A 240 -12.93 -12.39 8.07
CA ASN A 240 -12.65 -13.22 6.90
C ASN A 240 -13.73 -13.05 5.84
N ILE A 241 -13.42 -12.27 4.79
CA ILE A 241 -14.37 -11.99 3.71
C ILE A 241 -14.78 -13.25 2.93
N HIS A 242 -13.90 -14.23 2.81
CA HIS A 242 -14.18 -15.46 2.07
C HIS A 242 -15.23 -16.30 2.78
N GLU A 243 -15.14 -16.44 4.10
CA GLU A 243 -16.17 -17.16 4.88
C GLU A 243 -17.51 -16.40 4.85
N GLY A 244 -17.48 -15.07 4.91
CA GLY A 244 -18.70 -14.27 4.74
C GLY A 244 -19.36 -14.48 3.38
N LEU A 245 -18.60 -14.52 2.29
CA LEU A 245 -19.13 -14.80 0.95
C LEU A 245 -19.64 -16.23 0.79
N LYS A 246 -18.96 -17.20 1.41
CA LYS A 246 -19.40 -18.60 1.46
C LYS A 246 -20.74 -18.74 2.18
N TYR A 247 -20.94 -17.99 3.26
CA TYR A 247 -22.23 -17.92 3.96
C TYR A 247 -23.34 -17.31 3.08
N CYS A 248 -22.99 -16.33 2.24
CA CYS A 248 -23.91 -15.69 1.29
C CYS A 248 -24.03 -16.41 -0.07
N ALA A 249 -23.51 -17.64 -0.22
CA ALA A 249 -23.36 -18.30 -1.52
C ALA A 249 -24.68 -18.46 -2.30
N SER A 250 -25.82 -18.59 -1.63
CA SER A 250 -27.15 -18.69 -2.27
C SER A 250 -27.56 -17.45 -3.07
N HIS A 251 -26.96 -16.29 -2.79
CA HIS A 251 -27.21 -15.03 -3.50
C HIS A 251 -26.19 -14.72 -4.58
N LEU A 252 -25.19 -15.58 -4.77
CA LEU A 252 -24.04 -15.32 -5.65
C LEU A 252 -24.05 -16.28 -6.83
N LEU A 253 -23.81 -15.75 -8.03
CA LEU A 253 -23.59 -16.56 -9.22
C LEU A 253 -22.22 -17.24 -9.14
N THR A 254 -21.20 -16.47 -8.77
CA THR A 254 -19.86 -16.99 -8.48
C THR A 254 -19.18 -16.12 -7.43
N TYR A 255 -18.25 -16.72 -6.69
CA TYR A 255 -17.34 -15.99 -5.80
C TYR A 255 -15.99 -16.71 -5.72
N GLY A 256 -14.94 -15.96 -5.41
CA GLY A 256 -13.62 -16.53 -5.23
C GLY A 256 -12.63 -15.51 -4.68
N GLY A 257 -11.63 -15.99 -3.95
CA GLY A 257 -10.62 -15.15 -3.34
C GLY A 257 -10.04 -15.77 -2.08
N HIS A 258 -9.68 -14.90 -1.14
CA HIS A 258 -9.05 -15.25 0.12
C HIS A 258 -9.52 -14.31 1.23
N GLN A 259 -9.09 -14.54 2.47
CA GLN A 259 -9.60 -13.87 3.67
C GLN A 259 -9.66 -12.32 3.64
N TYR A 260 -8.79 -11.66 2.87
CA TYR A 260 -8.73 -10.18 2.79
C TYR A 260 -9.35 -9.58 1.52
N ALA A 261 -9.56 -10.39 0.48
CA ALA A 261 -10.09 -9.90 -0.79
C ALA A 261 -10.74 -11.02 -1.60
N ALA A 262 -11.83 -10.69 -2.28
CA ALA A 262 -12.53 -11.60 -3.17
C ALA A 262 -13.23 -10.86 -4.31
N GLY A 263 -13.53 -11.60 -5.38
CA GLY A 263 -14.41 -11.15 -6.46
C GLY A 263 -15.74 -11.91 -6.40
N ILE A 264 -16.82 -11.25 -6.80
CA ILE A 264 -18.16 -11.85 -6.89
C ILE A 264 -18.84 -11.54 -8.22
N LEU A 265 -19.74 -12.43 -8.64
CA LEU A 265 -20.80 -12.16 -9.60
C LEU A 265 -22.15 -12.38 -8.91
N ILE A 266 -23.09 -11.47 -9.12
CA ILE A 266 -24.40 -11.43 -8.45
C ILE A 266 -25.45 -10.88 -9.41
N ARG A 267 -26.71 -11.30 -9.33
CA ARG A 267 -27.79 -10.65 -10.08
C ARG A 267 -28.23 -9.37 -9.36
N GLU A 268 -28.62 -8.36 -10.12
CA GLU A 268 -29.01 -7.07 -9.53
C GLU A 268 -30.13 -7.20 -8.50
N GLU A 269 -31.11 -8.08 -8.75
CA GLU A 269 -32.22 -8.36 -7.82
C GLU A 269 -31.80 -9.02 -6.50
N ASP A 270 -30.65 -9.71 -6.46
CA ASP A 270 -30.18 -10.45 -5.28
C ASP A 270 -29.38 -9.55 -4.30
N ILE A 271 -28.98 -8.35 -4.73
CA ILE A 271 -28.11 -7.45 -3.96
C ILE A 271 -28.70 -7.04 -2.60
N PRO A 272 -29.99 -6.69 -2.48
CA PRO A 272 -30.58 -6.34 -1.18
C PRO A 272 -30.49 -7.50 -0.17
N ALA A 273 -30.83 -8.72 -0.59
CA ALA A 273 -30.79 -9.91 0.26
C ALA A 273 -29.34 -10.28 0.64
N PHE A 274 -28.42 -10.20 -0.31
CA PHE A 274 -26.98 -10.37 -0.08
C PHE A 274 -26.45 -9.36 0.95
N SER A 275 -26.80 -8.08 0.81
CA SER A 275 -26.35 -6.99 1.69
C SER A 275 -26.79 -7.23 3.14
N LEU A 276 -28.05 -7.61 3.34
CA LEU A 276 -28.58 -7.92 4.67
C LEU A 276 -27.87 -9.12 5.31
N THR A 277 -27.72 -10.20 4.55
CA THR A 277 -27.11 -11.45 5.01
C THR A 277 -25.64 -11.25 5.39
N LEU A 278 -24.88 -10.51 4.57
CA LEU A 278 -23.48 -10.21 4.86
C LEU A 278 -23.32 -9.28 6.07
N LYS A 279 -24.19 -8.26 6.20
CA LYS A 279 -24.18 -7.36 7.36
C LYS A 279 -24.44 -8.11 8.66
N ASP A 280 -25.41 -9.03 8.67
CA ASP A 280 -25.71 -9.86 9.83
C ASP A 280 -24.54 -10.78 10.20
N PHE A 281 -23.97 -11.48 9.21
CA PHE A 281 -22.79 -12.32 9.44
C PHE A 281 -21.60 -11.51 10.00
N ALA A 282 -21.33 -10.33 9.43
CA ALA A 282 -20.28 -9.44 9.91
C ALA A 282 -20.53 -8.96 11.34
N ARG A 283 -21.76 -8.60 11.71
CA ARG A 283 -22.09 -8.19 13.09
C ARG A 283 -21.78 -9.28 14.12
N ARG A 284 -21.97 -10.55 13.76
CA ARG A 284 -21.71 -11.70 14.65
C ARG A 284 -20.23 -12.05 14.74
N GLY A 285 -19.46 -11.76 13.68
CA GLY A 285 -18.07 -12.20 13.55
C GLY A 285 -17.01 -11.11 13.72
N THR A 286 -17.38 -9.84 13.92
CA THR A 286 -16.41 -8.76 14.10
C THR A 286 -16.17 -8.52 15.58
N ASP A 287 -14.95 -8.77 16.03
CA ASP A 287 -14.49 -8.39 17.38
C ASP A 287 -14.53 -6.86 17.52
N PRO A 288 -15.28 -6.28 18.48
CA PRO A 288 -15.31 -4.85 18.74
C PRO A 288 -13.93 -4.26 19.04
N ASP A 289 -13.03 -5.01 19.67
CA ASP A 289 -11.70 -4.52 20.06
C ASP A 289 -10.78 -4.36 18.83
N LEU A 290 -11.05 -5.08 17.73
CA LEU A 290 -10.38 -4.90 16.45
C LEU A 290 -10.90 -3.68 15.66
N ARG A 291 -11.96 -2.99 16.13
CA ARG A 291 -12.45 -1.75 15.51
C ARG A 291 -11.58 -0.55 15.89
N THR A 292 -10.89 -0.61 17.02
CA THR A 292 -9.90 0.39 17.42
C THR A 292 -8.53 -0.01 16.89
N GLY A 293 -7.99 0.75 15.95
CA GLY A 293 -6.65 0.51 15.42
C GLY A 293 -5.62 0.61 16.53
N THR A 294 -4.95 -0.48 16.86
CA THR A 294 -3.82 -0.50 17.81
C THR A 294 -2.56 0.00 17.10
N VAL A 295 -1.84 0.94 17.71
CA VAL A 295 -0.52 1.39 17.23
C VAL A 295 0.54 0.67 18.05
N SER A 296 1.30 -0.22 17.42
CA SER A 296 2.47 -0.84 18.05
C SER A 296 3.64 0.15 18.03
N ILE A 297 4.16 0.49 19.21
CA ILE A 297 5.31 1.37 19.39
C ILE A 297 6.56 0.50 19.56
N ASP A 298 7.60 0.73 18.77
CA ASP A 298 8.83 -0.05 18.81
C ASP A 298 9.72 0.34 19.99
N ALA A 299 9.80 1.64 20.30
CA ALA A 299 10.55 2.14 21.44
C ALA A 299 10.09 3.54 21.88
N CYS A 300 10.15 3.81 23.18
CA CYS A 300 10.13 5.17 23.68
C CYS A 300 11.55 5.77 23.63
N CYS A 301 11.68 7.02 23.25
CA CYS A 301 12.96 7.73 23.22
C CYS A 301 12.90 9.07 23.92
N ASP A 302 14.07 9.51 24.38
CA ASP A 302 14.30 10.85 24.90
C ASP A 302 14.30 11.84 23.73
N PHE A 303 13.61 12.98 23.89
CA PHE A 303 13.51 14.01 22.86
C PHE A 303 14.88 14.52 22.38
N ARG A 304 15.88 14.56 23.27
CA ARG A 304 17.26 14.99 22.96
C ARG A 304 18.00 14.03 22.04
N LYS A 305 17.56 12.77 21.94
CA LYS A 305 18.15 11.75 21.06
C LYS A 305 17.58 11.81 19.65
N ILE A 306 16.61 12.68 19.39
CA ILE A 306 16.00 12.85 18.07
C ILE A 306 16.89 13.78 17.23
N ASP A 307 17.93 13.19 16.62
CA ASP A 307 18.94 13.90 15.85
C ASP A 307 19.16 13.25 14.45
N PRO A 308 19.94 13.89 13.55
CA PRO A 308 20.24 13.32 12.23
C PRO A 308 20.94 11.95 12.26
N ARG A 309 21.65 11.63 13.36
CA ARG A 309 22.34 10.34 13.52
C ARG A 309 21.32 9.23 13.75
N LEU A 310 20.32 9.46 14.59
CA LEU A 310 19.20 8.53 14.80
C LEU A 310 18.49 8.23 13.47
N VAL A 311 18.19 9.26 12.68
CA VAL A 311 17.56 9.07 11.36
C VAL A 311 18.45 8.21 10.46
N SER A 312 19.75 8.49 10.40
CA SER A 312 20.70 7.71 9.60
C SER A 312 20.77 6.24 10.03
N GLN A 313 20.68 5.95 11.33
CA GLN A 313 20.64 4.59 11.86
C GLN A 313 19.34 3.87 11.47
N ILE A 314 18.20 4.56 11.54
CA ILE A 314 16.91 4.02 11.09
C ILE A 314 16.97 3.69 9.60
N GLU A 315 17.54 4.55 8.76
CA GLU A 315 17.66 4.32 7.32
C GLU A 315 18.49 3.07 6.96
N LEU A 316 19.36 2.56 7.85
CA LEU A 316 20.03 1.26 7.64
C LEU A 316 19.05 0.08 7.59
N LEU A 317 17.86 0.24 8.20
CA LEU A 317 16.78 -0.74 8.19
C LEU A 317 15.95 -0.69 6.90
N ALA A 318 16.09 0.34 6.07
CA ALA A 318 15.46 0.42 4.76
C ALA A 318 15.96 -0.72 3.83
N PRO A 319 15.16 -1.16 2.83
CA PRO A 319 13.88 -0.61 2.39
C PRO A 319 12.71 -0.95 3.32
N PHE A 320 11.86 0.04 3.61
CA PHE A 320 10.64 -0.13 4.42
C PHE A 320 9.43 -0.54 3.57
N GLY A 321 8.56 -1.37 4.13
CA GLY A 321 7.35 -1.86 3.45
C GLY A 321 6.70 -3.02 4.22
N ALA A 322 5.96 -3.88 3.52
CA ALA A 322 5.29 -5.02 4.13
C ALA A 322 6.27 -5.90 4.93
N ALA A 323 5.92 -6.24 6.17
CA ALA A 323 6.75 -6.99 7.12
C ALA A 323 8.12 -6.36 7.49
N ASN A 324 8.39 -5.12 7.07
CA ASN A 324 9.50 -4.28 7.51
C ASN A 324 9.03 -2.81 7.55
N PRO A 325 8.05 -2.45 8.40
CA PRO A 325 7.54 -1.09 8.47
C PRO A 325 8.62 -0.10 8.95
N GLU A 326 8.38 1.19 8.73
CA GLU A 326 9.19 2.23 9.37
C GLU A 326 9.05 2.11 10.90
N PRO A 327 10.15 2.20 11.68
CA PRO A 327 10.06 2.18 13.13
C PRO A 327 9.19 3.32 13.67
N LEU A 328 8.30 2.98 14.60
CA LEU A 328 7.47 3.91 15.33
C LEU A 328 8.08 4.14 16.72
N LEU A 329 8.61 5.35 16.91
CA LEU A 329 9.13 5.81 18.19
C LEU A 329 8.05 6.59 18.93
N CYS A 330 8.16 6.65 20.26
CA CYS A 330 7.30 7.47 21.10
C CYS A 330 8.13 8.43 21.94
N VAL A 331 7.68 9.68 22.02
CA VAL A 331 8.09 10.62 23.06
C VAL A 331 6.87 10.96 23.89
N ARG A 332 7.07 11.02 25.20
CA ARG A 332 6.00 11.31 26.16
C ARG A 332 6.11 12.71 26.73
N ASN A 333 4.98 13.23 27.19
CA ASN A 333 4.91 14.49 27.92
C ASN A 333 5.59 15.66 27.18
N VAL A 334 5.25 15.85 25.91
CA VAL A 334 5.76 16.96 25.07
C VAL A 334 4.69 18.00 24.83
N GLU A 335 5.11 19.25 24.64
CA GLU A 335 4.21 20.38 24.41
C GLU A 335 4.03 20.64 22.91
N ILE A 336 2.79 20.88 22.50
CA ILE A 336 2.48 21.40 21.16
C ILE A 336 2.55 22.94 21.22
N VAL A 337 3.62 23.51 20.68
CA VAL A 337 3.87 24.96 20.71
C VAL A 337 3.05 25.72 19.66
N SER A 338 2.87 25.10 18.49
CA SER A 338 2.06 25.68 17.43
C SER A 338 1.57 24.63 16.46
N THR A 339 0.43 24.90 15.84
CA THR A 339 -0.18 24.05 14.83
C THR A 339 -0.53 24.88 13.60
N SER A 340 -0.53 24.25 12.43
CA SER A 340 -1.01 24.86 11.18
C SER A 340 -1.48 23.78 10.22
N VAL A 341 -2.49 24.08 9.41
CA VAL A 341 -2.92 23.19 8.33
C VAL A 341 -2.17 23.56 7.05
N VAL A 342 -1.55 22.57 6.40
CA VAL A 342 -0.77 22.74 5.18
C VAL A 342 -1.22 21.79 4.08
N GLY A 343 -1.04 22.22 2.82
CA GLY A 343 -1.36 21.43 1.63
C GLY A 343 -2.81 20.93 1.61
N ASN A 344 -2.99 19.67 1.25
CA ASN A 344 -4.31 19.02 1.19
C ASN A 344 -4.65 18.35 2.53
N ASN A 345 -4.98 19.16 3.55
CA ASN A 345 -5.47 18.69 4.86
C ASN A 345 -4.41 17.96 5.72
N HIS A 346 -3.17 18.45 5.77
CA HIS A 346 -2.11 17.92 6.64
C HIS A 346 -1.91 18.84 7.85
N LEU A 347 -1.72 18.27 9.04
CA LEU A 347 -1.46 19.06 10.24
C LEU A 347 0.04 19.14 10.48
N ARG A 348 0.60 20.34 10.40
CA ARG A 348 1.98 20.62 10.82
C ARG A 348 1.95 21.10 12.26
N MET A 349 2.83 20.57 13.09
CA MET A 349 2.94 20.97 14.50
C MET A 349 4.39 21.22 14.87
N ARG A 350 4.64 22.20 15.73
CA ARG A 350 5.94 22.38 16.39
C ARG A 350 5.86 21.78 17.78
N ILE A 351 6.69 20.78 18.03
CA ILE A 351 6.72 20.05 19.30
C ILE A 351 7.93 20.53 20.10
N ALA A 352 7.75 20.79 21.40
CA ALA A 352 8.83 21.17 22.29
C ALA A 352 8.89 20.28 23.55
N SER A 353 10.12 20.07 24.02
CA SER A 353 10.40 19.40 25.29
C SER A 353 11.81 19.78 25.74
N GLU A 354 12.01 20.01 27.04
CA GLU A 354 13.31 20.30 27.65
C GLU A 354 14.11 21.43 26.94
N GLY A 355 13.43 22.48 26.48
CA GLY A 355 14.06 23.62 25.78
C GLY A 355 14.48 23.35 24.32
N LEU A 356 14.23 22.15 23.80
CA LEU A 356 14.40 21.79 22.39
C LEU A 356 13.06 21.86 21.66
N SER A 357 13.10 21.99 20.34
CA SER A 357 11.91 21.89 19.50
C SER A 357 12.18 21.24 18.15
N CYS A 358 11.17 20.57 17.62
CA CYS A 358 11.22 19.86 16.35
C CYS A 358 9.94 20.08 15.55
N ASN A 359 10.07 20.19 14.22
CA ASN A 359 8.93 20.25 13.32
C ASN A 359 8.33 18.85 13.17
N SER A 360 7.02 18.78 13.02
CA SER A 360 6.32 17.52 12.77
C SER A 360 5.20 17.70 11.76
N ILE A 361 4.83 16.60 11.10
CA ILE A 361 3.74 16.55 10.14
C ILE A 361 2.88 15.30 10.34
N TRP A 362 1.57 15.51 10.42
CA TRP A 362 0.55 14.47 10.49
C TRP A 362 -0.32 14.52 9.23
N PHE A 363 -0.06 13.60 8.31
CA PHE A 363 -0.72 13.56 7.01
C PHE A 363 -2.23 13.25 7.14
N GLY A 364 -3.06 14.04 6.47
CA GLY A 364 -4.52 13.86 6.41
C GLY A 364 -5.30 14.26 7.67
N LYS A 365 -4.64 14.87 8.67
CA LYS A 365 -5.23 15.18 9.98
C LYS A 365 -5.49 16.67 10.23
N GLY A 366 -5.59 17.50 9.18
CA GLY A 366 -5.87 18.93 9.34
C GLY A 366 -7.18 19.25 10.08
N HIS A 367 -8.18 18.37 10.01
CA HIS A 367 -9.44 18.51 10.77
C HIS A 367 -9.26 18.45 12.30
N LEU A 368 -8.15 17.91 12.81
CA LEU A 368 -7.85 17.87 14.25
C LEU A 368 -7.20 19.16 14.75
N PHE A 369 -6.97 20.14 13.87
CA PHE A 369 -6.36 21.43 14.21
C PHE A 369 -7.03 22.08 15.43
N GLN A 370 -8.37 22.19 15.43
CA GLN A 370 -9.11 22.82 16.52
C GLN A 370 -9.02 22.05 17.84
N THR A 371 -9.02 20.71 17.79
CA THR A 371 -8.95 19.84 18.97
C THR A 371 -7.59 19.91 19.67
N LEU A 372 -6.52 20.16 18.91
CA LEU A 372 -5.15 20.22 19.43
C LEU A 372 -4.67 21.66 19.72
N CYS A 373 -5.51 22.66 19.47
CA CYS A 373 -5.22 24.08 19.71
C CYS A 373 -5.50 24.53 21.15
N GLU A 374 -5.80 23.62 22.08
CA GLU A 374 -5.92 23.96 23.50
C GLU A 374 -4.51 24.22 24.06
N ASP A 375 -4.25 25.48 24.43
CA ASP A 375 -2.94 25.96 24.88
C ASP A 375 -2.40 25.13 26.06
N GLY A 376 -1.17 24.62 25.91
CA GLY A 376 -0.43 23.94 26.99
C GLY A 376 -0.78 22.46 27.20
N ALA A 377 -1.52 21.82 26.29
CA ALA A 377 -1.78 20.39 26.39
C ALA A 377 -0.48 19.58 26.21
N SER A 378 -0.08 18.88 27.28
CA SER A 378 0.97 17.88 27.21
C SER A 378 0.44 16.63 26.51
N VAL A 379 1.19 16.13 25.54
CA VAL A 379 0.82 14.97 24.73
C VAL A 379 1.93 13.93 24.65
N ASP A 380 1.52 12.70 24.42
CA ASP A 380 2.38 11.61 23.95
C ASP A 380 2.27 11.54 22.42
N ILE A 381 3.41 11.49 21.74
CA ILE A 381 3.48 11.48 20.28
C ILE A 381 4.17 10.21 19.81
N VAL A 382 3.52 9.49 18.89
CA VAL A 382 4.11 8.35 18.17
C VAL A 382 4.48 8.81 16.76
N PHE A 383 5.73 8.59 16.35
CA PHE A 383 6.28 9.15 15.12
C PHE A 383 7.41 8.31 14.52
N THR A 384 7.73 8.58 13.26
CA THR A 384 8.99 8.18 12.62
C THR A 384 9.80 9.44 12.29
N PRO A 385 11.04 9.60 12.77
CA PRO A 385 11.86 10.76 12.43
C PRO A 385 12.39 10.63 11.00
N ARG A 386 12.37 11.73 10.24
CA ARG A 386 12.90 11.81 8.87
C ARG A 386 13.77 13.04 8.71
N LEU A 387 14.71 13.01 7.76
CA LEU A 387 15.39 14.21 7.31
C LEU A 387 14.52 14.92 6.28
N HIS A 388 14.29 16.20 6.51
CA HIS A 388 13.61 17.10 5.59
C HIS A 388 14.61 18.13 5.08
N SER A 389 14.91 18.09 3.79
CA SER A 389 15.82 19.04 3.15
C SER A 389 15.03 20.20 2.57
N TRP A 390 15.32 21.42 3.03
CA TRP A 390 14.73 22.66 2.52
C TRP A 390 15.83 23.70 2.29
N ASN A 391 15.91 24.26 1.08
CA ASN A 391 16.91 25.27 0.71
C ASN A 391 18.36 24.90 1.06
N GLY A 392 18.74 23.62 0.93
CA GLY A 392 20.09 23.13 1.20
C GLY A 392 20.41 22.85 2.68
N ALA A 393 19.52 23.21 3.62
CA ALA A 393 19.60 22.78 5.00
C ALA A 393 18.76 21.51 5.22
N SER A 394 19.29 20.55 5.98
CA SER A 394 18.53 19.35 6.37
C SER A 394 18.19 19.43 7.86
N GLU A 395 16.91 19.39 8.18
CA GLU A 395 16.39 19.35 9.54
C GLU A 395 15.70 18.02 9.82
N VAL A 396 15.68 17.61 11.09
CA VAL A 396 14.86 16.47 11.50
C VAL A 396 13.41 16.93 11.58
N GLN A 397 12.50 16.17 10.96
CA GLN A 397 11.06 16.35 11.04
C GLN A 397 10.40 15.04 11.47
N LEU A 398 9.43 15.12 12.37
CA LEU A 398 8.69 13.95 12.86
C LEU A 398 7.48 13.68 11.97
N LYS A 399 7.44 12.52 11.31
CA LYS A 399 6.24 12.03 10.65
C LYS A 399 5.35 11.35 11.70
N VAL A 400 4.28 12.03 12.09
CA VAL A 400 3.40 11.60 13.18
C VAL A 400 2.45 10.50 12.73
N ALA A 401 2.33 9.47 13.54
CA ALA A 401 1.38 8.36 13.39
C ALA A 401 0.16 8.55 14.31
N ALA A 402 0.41 8.90 15.57
CA ALA A 402 -0.63 9.10 16.59
C ALA A 402 -0.22 10.16 17.61
N VAL A 403 -1.23 10.79 18.21
CA VAL A 403 -1.11 11.71 19.34
C VAL A 403 -2.17 11.33 20.35
N ALA A 404 -1.80 11.30 21.62
CA ALA A 404 -2.72 11.09 22.75
C ALA A 404 -2.44 12.13 23.84
N PRO A 405 -3.45 12.58 24.61
CA PRO A 405 -3.20 13.34 25.83
C PRO A 405 -2.27 12.56 26.75
N SER A 406 -1.27 13.22 27.34
CA SER A 406 -0.44 12.59 28.36
C SER A 406 -1.30 12.28 29.58
N SER A 407 -1.46 11.00 29.91
CA SER A 407 -1.98 10.61 31.22
C SER A 407 -0.86 10.72 32.25
N GLU A 408 -1.10 11.31 33.41
CA GLU A 408 -0.21 11.16 34.56
C GLU A 408 -0.01 9.66 34.82
N VAL A 409 1.18 9.14 34.51
CA VAL A 409 1.57 7.82 34.98
C VAL A 409 1.87 8.00 36.46
N SER A 410 0.96 7.53 37.32
CA SER A 410 1.26 7.35 38.74
C SER A 410 2.52 6.48 38.84
N SER A 411 3.59 7.09 39.33
CA SER A 411 4.85 6.44 39.66
C SER A 411 4.65 5.51 40.86
N GLU A 412 3.99 4.39 40.64
CA GLU A 412 3.97 3.24 41.55
C GLU A 412 4.14 1.98 40.72
N ASP A 413 5.40 1.62 40.46
CA ASP A 413 5.96 0.33 40.87
C ASP A 413 7.46 0.36 40.52
N GLY A 414 8.26 0.32 41.59
CA GLY A 414 9.72 0.35 41.56
C GLY A 414 10.38 -0.99 41.32
#